data_AF-A0A537BWQ7-F1
#
_entry.id   AF-A0A537BWQ7-F1
#
_cell.length_a   1.000
_cell.length_b   1.000
_cell.length_c   1.000
_cell.angle_alpha   90.00
_cell.angle_beta   90.00
_cell.angle_gamma   90.00
#
_symmetry.space_group_name_H-M   'P 1'
#
loop_
_entity.id
_entity.type
_entity.pdbx_description
1 polymer ?
#
loop_
_entity_poly.entity_id
_entity_poly.type
_entity_poly.pdbx_seq_one_letter_code
_entity_poly.pdbx_strand_id
1 'polypeptide(L)'
;MRKSESLFLDIRGLRYHVRRWPGTGAPKMVLLHGWMDVSASFQFVVDALRGEWDIYAPDWRGYGLTGRGQSDCYWFPDYIADLDFLLGEIHAVNLVGHSLGGNVASMYAGIRPQRVARLVNLEGFGLAATRPGQAPERYARWLEELHAPPRLRPYRNFQELAERLRQGNPRLTPERAEFLARHWGRETEQGEVVLRGDPAHKIVNP
;
A
#
# COMPACT_ATOMS: atom_id res chain seq x y z
N MET A 1 17.42 0.67 12.81
CA MET A 1 16.62 0.59 11.58
C MET A 1 17.40 1.29 10.47
N ARG A 2 17.54 0.68 9.30
CA ARG A 2 18.17 1.28 8.12
C ARG A 2 17.41 2.56 7.76
N LYS A 3 18.12 3.67 7.59
CA LYS A 3 17.52 4.97 7.28
C LYS A 3 16.85 4.92 5.90
N SER A 4 15.64 5.46 5.81
CA SER A 4 14.97 5.73 4.54
C SER A 4 14.77 7.22 4.31
N GLU A 5 14.54 7.58 3.07
CA GLU A 5 14.14 8.90 2.61
C GLU A 5 12.76 8.85 1.92
N SER A 6 12.09 10.00 1.83
CA SER A 6 10.81 10.16 1.15
C SER A 6 11.05 10.84 -0.19
N LEU A 7 10.65 10.17 -1.26
CA LEU A 7 10.58 10.73 -2.61
C LEU A 7 9.11 10.97 -2.98
N PHE A 8 8.88 11.91 -3.89
CA PHE A 8 7.55 12.16 -4.44
C PHE A 8 7.61 12.22 -5.96
N LEU A 9 6.79 11.41 -6.61
CA LEU A 9 6.71 11.29 -8.07
C LEU A 9 5.28 11.62 -8.53
N ASP A 10 5.14 12.29 -9.67
CA ASP A 10 3.84 12.54 -10.27
C ASP A 10 3.45 11.38 -11.17
N ILE A 11 2.53 10.53 -10.69
CA ILE A 11 2.11 9.31 -11.36
C ILE A 11 0.62 9.41 -11.66
N ARG A 12 0.27 9.42 -12.95
CA ARG A 12 -1.13 9.42 -13.41
C ARG A 12 -2.00 10.50 -12.73
N GLY A 13 -1.44 11.70 -12.55
CA GLY A 13 -2.12 12.84 -11.93
C GLY A 13 -2.16 12.83 -10.40
N LEU A 14 -1.47 11.89 -9.75
CA LEU A 14 -1.34 11.80 -8.30
C LEU A 14 0.11 12.01 -7.86
N ARG A 15 0.29 12.80 -6.80
CA ARG A 15 1.57 12.89 -6.11
C ARG A 15 1.78 11.62 -5.27
N TYR A 16 2.57 10.70 -5.80
CA TYR A 16 2.90 9.42 -5.19
C TYR A 16 4.07 9.56 -4.24
N HIS A 17 3.89 9.14 -3.00
CA HIS A 17 4.99 8.98 -2.06
C HIS A 17 5.70 7.65 -2.31
N VAL A 18 7.02 7.71 -2.39
CA VAL A 18 7.89 6.53 -2.48
C VAL A 18 8.92 6.61 -1.37
N ARG A 19 8.87 5.65 -0.45
CA ARG A 19 9.92 5.47 0.55
C ARG A 19 11.12 4.79 -0.12
N ARG A 20 12.31 5.36 0.03
CA ARG A 20 13.54 4.78 -0.51
C ARG A 20 14.53 4.45 0.58
N TRP A 21 15.16 3.27 0.50
CA TRP A 21 16.37 2.94 1.24
C TRP A 21 17.53 2.88 0.24
N PRO A 22 18.39 3.91 0.17
CA PRO A 22 19.41 4.01 -0.87
C PRO A 22 20.45 2.89 -0.80
N GLY A 23 20.84 2.39 -1.98
CA GLY A 23 21.97 1.48 -2.18
C GLY A 23 22.78 1.90 -3.40
N THR A 24 23.89 2.60 -3.21
CA THR A 24 24.70 3.14 -4.33
C THR A 24 25.26 2.02 -5.20
N GLY A 25 24.93 2.02 -6.49
CA GLY A 25 25.38 0.98 -7.44
C GLY A 25 24.70 -0.38 -7.24
N ALA A 26 23.77 -0.49 -6.31
CA ALA A 26 23.07 -1.73 -6.02
C ALA A 26 21.88 -1.96 -6.98
N PRO A 27 21.47 -3.22 -7.22
CA PRO A 27 20.28 -3.51 -7.99
C PRO A 27 19.03 -2.88 -7.35
N LYS A 28 18.13 -2.35 -8.19
CA LYS A 28 16.88 -1.75 -7.73
C LYS A 28 15.82 -2.80 -7.43
N MET A 29 15.12 -2.63 -6.32
CA MET A 29 13.99 -3.47 -5.90
C MET A 29 12.80 -2.61 -5.53
N VAL A 30 11.59 -3.03 -5.91
CA VAL A 30 10.34 -2.38 -5.52
C VAL A 30 9.55 -3.28 -4.59
N LEU A 31 9.19 -2.75 -3.41
CA LEU A 31 8.38 -3.42 -2.40
C LEU A 31 6.95 -2.85 -2.41
N LEU A 32 5.95 -3.71 -2.63
CA LEU A 32 4.57 -3.31 -2.84
C LEU A 32 3.69 -3.80 -1.68
N HIS A 33 3.11 -2.86 -0.92
CA HIS A 33 2.40 -3.17 0.32
C HIS A 33 0.98 -3.71 0.09
N GLY A 34 0.38 -4.23 1.17
CA GLY A 34 -0.97 -4.78 1.17
C GLY A 34 -2.08 -3.72 1.30
N TRP A 35 -3.34 -4.18 1.26
CA TRP A 35 -4.49 -3.32 1.50
C TRP A 35 -4.49 -2.81 2.96
N MET A 36 -4.80 -1.52 3.16
CA MET A 36 -4.75 -0.85 4.48
C MET A 36 -3.38 -0.88 5.17
N ASP A 37 -2.32 -0.96 4.37
CA ASP A 37 -0.92 -0.92 4.81
C ASP A 37 -0.22 0.33 4.23
N VAL A 38 1.07 0.52 4.54
CA VAL A 38 1.92 1.61 4.00
C VAL A 38 3.34 1.10 3.74
N SER A 39 4.09 1.82 2.89
CA SER A 39 5.50 1.54 2.54
C SER A 39 6.41 1.32 3.74
N ALA A 40 6.18 2.03 4.84
CA ALA A 40 6.99 1.93 6.05
C ALA A 40 6.93 0.53 6.71
N SER A 41 5.90 -0.27 6.45
CA SER A 41 5.78 -1.62 7.01
C SER A 41 6.89 -2.56 6.55
N PHE A 42 7.53 -2.27 5.42
CA PHE A 42 8.70 -3.00 4.96
C PHE A 42 9.98 -2.69 5.74
N GLN A 43 10.01 -1.70 6.65
CA GLN A 43 11.22 -1.33 7.37
C GLN A 43 11.91 -2.54 8.01
N PHE A 44 11.16 -3.44 8.64
CA PHE A 44 11.73 -4.59 9.33
C PHE A 44 12.13 -5.72 8.38
N VAL A 45 11.53 -5.79 7.20
CA VAL A 45 11.98 -6.67 6.12
C VAL A 45 13.30 -6.14 5.57
N VAL A 46 13.37 -4.84 5.26
CA VAL A 46 14.57 -4.18 4.76
C VAL A 46 15.74 -4.29 5.74
N ASP A 47 15.48 -4.16 7.04
CA ASP A 47 16.49 -4.33 8.09
C ASP A 47 17.05 -5.77 8.16
N ALA A 48 16.25 -6.76 7.76
CA ALA A 48 16.63 -8.17 7.76
C ALA A 48 17.18 -8.67 6.41
N LEU A 49 17.01 -7.90 5.33
CA LEU A 49 17.50 -8.28 4.00
C LEU A 49 19.03 -8.31 3.98
N ARG A 50 19.58 -9.38 3.41
CA ARG A 50 21.01 -9.52 3.14
C ARG A 50 21.35 -8.92 1.77
N GLY A 51 22.57 -8.42 1.65
CA GLY A 51 23.07 -7.78 0.43
C GLY A 51 22.71 -6.30 0.33
N GLU A 52 23.28 -5.65 -0.67
CA GLU A 52 23.03 -4.26 -1.00
C GLU A 52 21.93 -4.16 -2.06
N TRP A 53 20.96 -3.29 -1.80
CA TRP A 53 19.81 -3.05 -2.68
C TRP A 53 19.46 -1.57 -2.63
N ASP A 54 19.06 -1.02 -3.78
CA ASP A 54 18.41 0.29 -3.84
C ASP A 54 16.89 0.06 -3.83
N ILE A 55 16.28 0.21 -2.65
CA ILE A 55 14.92 -0.25 -2.40
C ILE A 55 13.94 0.91 -2.47
N TYR A 56 12.86 0.72 -3.23
CA TYR A 56 11.78 1.68 -3.38
C TYR A 56 10.48 1.02 -2.91
N ALA A 57 9.68 1.71 -2.10
CA ALA A 57 8.38 1.25 -1.65
C ALA A 57 7.36 2.38 -1.83
N PRO A 58 6.54 2.35 -2.90
CA PRO A 58 5.45 3.32 -3.05
C PRO A 58 4.38 3.09 -1.99
N ASP A 59 3.76 4.18 -1.51
CA ASP A 59 2.43 4.08 -0.93
C ASP A 59 1.43 4.09 -2.10
N TRP A 60 0.52 3.12 -2.13
CA TRP A 60 -0.51 3.06 -3.15
C TRP A 60 -1.43 4.29 -3.11
N ARG A 61 -2.12 4.58 -4.23
CA ARG A 61 -3.16 5.61 -4.31
C ARG A 61 -4.10 5.56 -3.11
N GLY A 62 -4.33 6.71 -2.48
CA GLY A 62 -5.15 6.82 -1.28
C GLY A 62 -4.57 6.19 0.00
N TYR A 63 -3.33 5.70 -0.01
CA TYR A 63 -2.64 5.20 1.17
C TYR A 63 -1.42 6.04 1.54
N GLY A 64 -1.02 5.95 2.80
CA GLY A 64 0.19 6.58 3.33
C GLY A 64 0.24 8.08 3.05
N LEU A 65 1.28 8.50 2.33
CA LEU A 65 1.49 9.90 1.93
C LEU A 65 1.18 10.16 0.45
N THR A 66 0.67 9.17 -0.28
CA THR A 66 0.21 9.32 -1.66
C THR A 66 -1.15 10.03 -1.71
N GLY A 67 -1.33 10.90 -2.71
CA GLY A 67 -2.59 11.57 -2.96
C GLY A 67 -3.77 10.62 -3.13
N ARG A 68 -4.96 11.06 -2.69
CA ARG A 68 -6.20 10.28 -2.77
C ARG A 68 -6.87 10.32 -4.14
N GLY A 69 -6.64 11.38 -4.90
CA GLY A 69 -7.42 11.70 -6.11
C GLY A 69 -8.83 12.17 -5.77
N GLN A 70 -9.68 12.31 -6.78
CA GLN A 70 -11.12 12.58 -6.65
C GLN A 70 -11.92 11.28 -6.83
N SER A 71 -11.52 10.23 -6.14
CA SER A 71 -12.08 8.89 -6.33
C SER A 71 -13.06 8.55 -5.22
N ASP A 72 -14.26 8.10 -5.59
CA ASP A 72 -15.32 7.62 -4.71
C ASP A 72 -15.23 6.08 -4.49
N CYS A 73 -14.47 5.40 -5.33
CA CYS A 73 -14.09 4.00 -5.21
C CYS A 73 -12.71 3.77 -5.86
N TYR A 74 -12.07 2.63 -5.55
CA TYR A 74 -10.74 2.30 -6.07
C TYR A 74 -10.77 1.06 -6.96
N TRP A 75 -10.69 1.31 -8.27
CA TRP A 75 -10.70 0.27 -9.28
C TRP A 75 -9.37 -0.49 -9.33
N PHE A 76 -9.40 -1.82 -9.38
CA PHE A 76 -8.18 -2.63 -9.26
C PHE A 76 -7.15 -2.40 -10.40
N PRO A 77 -7.54 -2.34 -11.69
CA PRO A 77 -6.60 -2.09 -12.79
C PRO A 77 -5.80 -0.80 -12.67
N ASP A 78 -6.28 0.18 -11.89
CA ASP A 78 -5.52 1.39 -11.65
C ASP A 78 -4.20 1.14 -10.90
N TYR A 79 -4.13 0.14 -10.01
CA TYR A 79 -2.87 -0.21 -9.35
C TYR A 79 -1.85 -0.79 -10.33
N ILE A 80 -2.31 -1.56 -11.33
CA ILE A 80 -1.46 -2.11 -12.39
C ILE A 80 -0.92 -0.96 -13.26
N ALA A 81 -1.78 -0.03 -13.64
CA ALA A 81 -1.39 1.14 -14.40
C ALA A 81 -0.42 2.03 -13.62
N ASP A 82 -0.68 2.29 -12.34
CA ASP A 82 0.23 3.08 -11.50
C ASP A 82 1.60 2.40 -11.36
N LEU A 83 1.62 1.08 -11.21
CA LEU A 83 2.87 0.30 -11.18
C LEU A 83 3.66 0.44 -12.50
N ASP A 84 3.01 0.39 -13.66
CA ASP A 84 3.67 0.53 -14.97
C ASP A 84 4.41 1.87 -15.11
N PHE A 85 3.78 2.96 -14.66
CA PHE A 85 4.36 4.31 -14.65
C PHE A 85 5.46 4.43 -13.59
N LEU A 86 5.23 3.96 -12.36
CA LEU A 86 6.23 3.96 -11.29
C LEU A 86 7.52 3.23 -11.69
N LEU A 87 7.40 2.06 -12.33
CA LEU A 87 8.57 1.33 -12.82
C LEU A 87 9.26 2.03 -13.99
N GLY A 88 8.52 2.85 -14.74
CA GLY A 88 9.08 3.72 -15.79
C GLY A 88 10.01 4.77 -15.19
N GLU A 89 9.54 5.49 -14.17
CA GLU A 89 10.30 6.53 -13.47
C GLU A 89 11.48 5.97 -12.65
N ILE A 90 11.26 4.86 -11.93
CA ILE A 90 12.27 4.29 -11.03
C ILE A 90 13.31 3.49 -11.82
N HIS A 91 12.96 2.97 -13.01
CA HIS A 91 13.77 2.03 -13.78
C HIS A 91 14.16 0.78 -12.99
N ALA A 92 13.21 0.22 -12.21
CA ALA A 92 13.40 -1.01 -11.44
C ALA A 92 12.71 -2.21 -12.10
N VAL A 93 13.27 -3.40 -11.88
CA VAL A 93 12.81 -4.66 -12.50
C VAL A 93 12.64 -5.82 -11.53
N ASN A 94 13.04 -5.68 -10.26
CA ASN A 94 12.83 -6.71 -9.24
C ASN A 94 11.65 -6.29 -8.35
N LEU A 95 10.61 -7.11 -8.30
CA LEU A 95 9.38 -6.83 -7.57
C LEU A 95 9.20 -7.79 -6.41
N VAL A 96 8.81 -7.25 -5.25
CA VAL A 96 8.35 -8.02 -4.10
C VAL A 96 6.99 -7.44 -3.70
N GLY A 97 5.96 -8.27 -3.66
CA GLY A 97 4.62 -7.81 -3.34
C GLY A 97 4.00 -8.60 -2.20
N HIS A 98 3.36 -7.90 -1.27
CA HIS A 98 2.59 -8.49 -0.17
C HIS A 98 1.08 -8.34 -0.40
N SER A 99 0.32 -9.43 -0.30
CA SER A 99 -1.16 -9.43 -0.37
C SER A 99 -1.67 -8.68 -1.62
N LEU A 100 -2.33 -7.52 -1.47
CA LEU A 100 -2.71 -6.63 -2.57
C LEU A 100 -1.53 -6.35 -3.52
N GLY A 101 -0.39 -5.93 -2.99
CA GLY A 101 0.82 -5.66 -3.78
C GLY A 101 1.36 -6.91 -4.48
N GLY A 102 1.21 -8.09 -3.87
CA GLY A 102 1.55 -9.37 -4.49
C GLY A 102 0.63 -9.72 -5.67
N ASN A 103 -0.67 -9.43 -5.53
CA ASN A 103 -1.65 -9.62 -6.59
C ASN A 103 -1.38 -8.69 -7.79
N VAL A 104 -1.16 -7.40 -7.52
CA VAL A 104 -0.82 -6.39 -8.54
C VAL A 104 0.47 -6.78 -9.26
N ALA A 105 1.53 -7.12 -8.51
CA ALA A 105 2.82 -7.51 -9.09
C ALA A 105 2.74 -8.77 -9.94
N SER A 106 1.97 -9.76 -9.50
CA SER A 106 1.78 -11.02 -10.23
C SER A 106 1.03 -10.81 -11.55
N MET A 107 -0.07 -10.05 -11.53
CA MET A 107 -0.77 -9.68 -12.76
C MET A 107 0.12 -8.87 -13.70
N TYR A 108 0.82 -7.86 -13.18
CA TYR A 108 1.70 -7.03 -13.98
C TYR A 108 2.83 -7.84 -14.64
N ALA A 109 3.45 -8.77 -13.90
CA ALA A 109 4.47 -9.66 -14.46
C ALA A 109 3.92 -10.56 -15.58
N GLY A 110 2.66 -11.00 -15.51
CA GLY A 110 1.99 -11.71 -16.59
C GLY A 110 1.67 -10.85 -17.81
N ILE A 111 1.32 -9.57 -17.59
CA ILE A 111 0.98 -8.61 -18.66
C ILE A 111 2.23 -8.08 -19.37
N ARG A 112 3.30 -7.77 -18.62
CA ARG A 112 4.56 -7.20 -19.13
C ARG A 112 5.79 -7.98 -18.63
N PRO A 113 5.94 -9.28 -18.97
CA PRO A 113 7.04 -10.11 -18.49
C PRO A 113 8.42 -9.53 -18.81
N GLN A 114 8.57 -8.84 -19.95
CA GLN A 114 9.80 -8.16 -20.36
C GLN A 114 10.24 -7.01 -19.44
N ARG A 115 9.35 -6.52 -18.55
CA ARG A 115 9.65 -5.45 -17.58
C ARG A 115 9.98 -5.99 -16.18
N VAL A 116 9.92 -7.30 -15.95
CA VAL A 116 10.10 -7.91 -14.64
C VAL A 116 11.18 -8.98 -14.70
N ALA A 117 12.32 -8.70 -14.07
CA ALA A 117 13.43 -9.66 -13.98
C ALA A 117 13.17 -10.72 -12.91
N ARG A 118 12.58 -10.32 -11.78
CA ARG A 118 12.25 -11.21 -10.66
C ARG A 118 10.97 -10.76 -9.98
N LEU A 119 10.16 -11.73 -9.56
CA LEU A 119 8.96 -11.52 -8.76
C LEU A 119 9.03 -12.41 -7.51
N VAL A 120 8.83 -11.80 -6.35
CA VAL A 120 8.58 -12.50 -5.08
C VAL A 120 7.16 -12.16 -4.64
N ASN A 121 6.30 -13.18 -4.57
CA ASN A 121 4.94 -13.04 -4.12
C ASN A 121 4.82 -13.49 -2.65
N LEU A 122 4.52 -12.56 -1.76
CA LEU A 122 4.18 -12.81 -0.37
C LEU A 122 2.64 -12.82 -0.30
N GLU A 123 2.06 -14.01 -0.36
CA GLU A 123 0.62 -14.27 -0.12
C GLU A 123 -0.39 -13.46 -0.97
N GLY A 124 0.02 -12.95 -2.13
CA GLY A 124 -0.83 -12.25 -3.08
C GLY A 124 -1.53 -13.18 -4.07
N PHE A 125 -2.42 -14.03 -3.58
CA PHE A 125 -3.17 -15.01 -4.40
C PHE A 125 -4.36 -14.41 -5.16
N GLY A 126 -4.64 -13.13 -4.95
CA GLY A 126 -5.76 -12.42 -5.55
C GLY A 126 -7.11 -12.69 -4.86
N LEU A 127 -8.12 -11.94 -5.30
CA LEU A 127 -9.50 -12.11 -4.82
C LEU A 127 -10.25 -13.09 -5.72
N ALA A 128 -11.24 -13.78 -5.15
CA ALA A 128 -12.12 -14.63 -5.94
C ALA A 128 -12.81 -13.82 -7.05
N ALA A 129 -12.85 -14.39 -8.25
CA ALA A 129 -13.55 -13.78 -9.37
C ALA A 129 -15.03 -13.58 -9.02
N THR A 130 -15.57 -12.42 -9.40
CA THR A 130 -16.99 -12.15 -9.29
C THR A 130 -17.76 -12.95 -10.34
N ARG A 131 -19.01 -13.27 -10.02
CA ARG A 131 -19.94 -13.94 -10.94
C ARG A 131 -20.94 -12.93 -11.49
N PRO A 132 -21.37 -13.02 -12.76
CA PRO A 132 -22.33 -12.07 -13.33
C PRO A 132 -23.60 -11.88 -12.48
N GLY A 133 -24.11 -12.95 -11.86
CA GLY A 133 -25.29 -12.87 -10.99
C GLY A 133 -25.11 -12.04 -9.71
N GLN A 134 -23.88 -11.70 -9.33
CA GLN A 134 -23.60 -10.84 -8.16
C GLN A 134 -23.68 -9.35 -8.49
N ALA A 135 -23.76 -8.97 -9.77
CA ALA A 135 -23.72 -7.57 -10.17
C ALA A 135 -24.85 -6.73 -9.56
N PRO A 136 -26.15 -7.12 -9.62
CA PRO A 136 -27.22 -6.28 -9.07
C PRO A 136 -27.02 -5.92 -7.59
N GLU A 137 -26.67 -6.90 -6.75
CA GLU A 137 -26.43 -6.71 -5.32
C GLU A 137 -25.20 -5.83 -5.06
N ARG A 138 -24.12 -6.00 -5.83
CA ARG A 138 -22.92 -5.17 -5.71
C ARG A 138 -23.17 -3.71 -6.07
N TYR A 139 -23.89 -3.46 -7.15
CA TYR A 139 -24.26 -2.10 -7.55
C TYR A 139 -25.19 -1.43 -6.54
N ALA A 140 -26.21 -2.16 -6.04
CA ALA A 140 -27.09 -1.65 -4.99
C ALA A 140 -26.28 -1.26 -3.74
N ARG A 141 -25.40 -2.15 -3.28
CA ARG A 141 -24.52 -1.90 -2.13
C ARG A 141 -23.55 -0.74 -2.38
N TRP A 142 -22.96 -0.65 -3.58
CA TRP A 142 -22.09 0.47 -3.94
C TRP A 142 -22.83 1.80 -3.83
N LEU A 143 -24.04 1.90 -4.39
CA LEU A 143 -24.88 3.10 -4.29
C LEU A 143 -25.22 3.44 -2.83
N GLU A 144 -25.55 2.46 -2.00
CA GLU A 144 -25.79 2.66 -0.57
C GLU A 144 -24.54 3.20 0.15
N GLU A 145 -23.37 2.62 -0.12
CA GLU A 145 -22.10 3.04 0.46
C GLU A 145 -21.66 4.44 -0.01
N LEU A 146 -22.08 4.89 -1.20
CA LEU A 146 -21.89 6.28 -1.64
C LEU A 146 -22.73 7.28 -0.83
N HIS A 147 -23.95 6.90 -0.44
CA HIS A 147 -24.82 7.75 0.39
C HIS A 147 -24.37 7.75 1.87
N ALA A 148 -23.78 6.65 2.34
CA ALA A 148 -23.29 6.48 3.70
C ALA A 148 -21.82 6.00 3.69
N PRO A 149 -20.86 6.88 3.33
CA PRO A 149 -19.47 6.47 3.12
C PRO A 149 -18.84 5.90 4.40
N PRO A 150 -18.07 4.82 4.27
CA PRO A 150 -17.40 4.20 5.40
C PRO A 150 -16.42 5.18 6.05
N ARG A 151 -16.20 5.00 7.35
CA ARG A 151 -15.20 5.76 8.11
C ARG A 151 -14.09 4.84 8.61
N LEU A 152 -12.90 5.40 8.75
CA LEU A 152 -11.82 4.74 9.48
C LEU A 152 -11.97 5.07 10.96
N ARG A 153 -11.76 4.07 11.81
CA ARG A 153 -11.83 4.22 13.25
C ARG A 153 -10.77 5.24 13.72
N PRO A 154 -11.15 6.27 14.50
CA PRO A 154 -10.18 7.10 15.21
C PRO A 154 -9.63 6.37 16.43
N TYR A 155 -8.43 6.78 16.83
CA TYR A 155 -7.73 6.35 18.04
C TYR A 155 -7.40 7.59 18.86
N ARG A 156 -7.38 7.49 20.18
CA ARG A 156 -7.11 8.65 21.05
C ARG A 156 -5.72 9.23 20.84
N ASN A 157 -4.74 8.39 20.50
CA ASN A 157 -3.36 8.77 20.24
C ASN A 157 -2.59 7.61 19.54
N PHE A 158 -1.32 7.83 19.24
CA PHE A 158 -0.47 6.82 18.60
C PHE A 158 -0.21 5.58 19.48
N GLN A 159 -0.25 5.69 20.81
CA GLN A 159 -0.09 4.55 21.71
C GLN A 159 -1.28 3.58 21.58
N GLU A 160 -2.51 4.09 21.55
CA GLU A 160 -3.69 3.25 21.32
C GLU A 160 -3.64 2.55 19.95
N LEU A 161 -3.19 3.26 18.91
CA LEU A 161 -2.99 2.64 17.59
C LEU A 161 -1.91 1.54 17.64
N ALA A 162 -0.79 1.77 18.33
CA ALA A 162 0.27 0.76 18.49
C ALA A 162 -0.23 -0.48 19.26
N GLU A 163 -0.98 -0.29 20.34
CA GLU A 163 -1.62 -1.39 21.09
C GLU A 163 -2.59 -2.18 20.20
N ARG A 164 -3.39 -1.49 19.39
CA ARG A 164 -4.30 -2.12 18.43
C ARG A 164 -3.55 -2.99 17.42
N LEU A 165 -2.43 -2.50 16.89
CA LEU A 165 -1.58 -3.28 15.96
C LEU A 165 -1.03 -4.54 16.63
N ARG A 166 -0.62 -4.46 17.90
CA ARG A 166 -0.13 -5.62 18.67
C ARG A 166 -1.21 -6.65 18.99
N GLN A 167 -2.46 -6.23 19.20
CA GLN A 167 -3.58 -7.16 19.35
C GLN A 167 -3.80 -7.99 18.07
N GLY A 168 -3.59 -7.39 16.89
CA GLY A 168 -3.68 -8.09 15.61
C GLY A 168 -2.45 -8.96 15.30
N ASN A 169 -1.30 -8.66 15.91
CA ASN A 169 -0.08 -9.42 15.74
C ASN A 169 0.73 -9.47 17.06
N PRO A 170 0.55 -10.50 17.90
CA PRO A 170 1.26 -10.62 19.17
C PRO A 170 2.79 -10.68 19.06
N ARG A 171 3.34 -10.97 17.87
CA ARG A 171 4.79 -11.00 17.61
C ARG A 171 5.38 -9.61 17.33
N LEU A 172 4.54 -8.58 17.21
CA LEU A 172 4.97 -7.21 17.02
C LEU A 172 5.48 -6.63 18.35
N THR A 173 6.77 -6.33 18.41
CA THR A 173 7.37 -5.71 19.61
C THR A 173 6.80 -4.30 19.83
N PRO A 174 6.81 -3.78 21.07
CA PRO A 174 6.34 -2.43 21.36
C PRO A 174 6.99 -1.35 20.48
N GLU A 175 8.29 -1.43 20.26
CA GLU A 175 9.05 -0.44 19.48
C GLU A 175 8.66 -0.46 18.00
N ARG A 176 8.45 -1.66 17.45
CA ARG A 176 7.97 -1.82 16.06
C ARG A 176 6.53 -1.34 15.91
N ALA A 177 5.69 -1.60 16.92
CA ALA A 177 4.31 -1.14 16.91
C ALA A 177 4.23 0.40 16.96
N GLU A 178 5.04 1.05 17.78
CA GLU A 178 5.10 2.51 17.84
C GLU A 178 5.59 3.10 16.50
N PHE A 179 6.65 2.52 15.92
CA PHE A 179 7.13 2.92 14.60
C PHE A 179 6.02 2.82 13.54
N LEU A 180 5.33 1.69 13.47
CA LEU A 180 4.23 1.50 12.53
C LEU A 180 3.10 2.47 12.80
N ALA A 181 2.68 2.65 14.06
CA ALA A 181 1.60 3.56 14.41
C ALA A 181 1.87 4.99 13.92
N ARG A 182 3.11 5.49 14.04
CA ARG A 182 3.50 6.82 13.54
C ARG A 182 3.45 6.95 12.02
N HIS A 183 3.70 5.87 11.29
CA HIS A 183 3.65 5.87 9.82
C HIS A 183 2.26 5.56 9.26
N TRP A 184 1.52 4.66 9.91
CA TRP A 184 0.15 4.29 9.58
C TRP A 184 -0.82 5.39 9.96
N GLY A 185 -0.55 6.13 11.03
CA GLY A 185 -1.44 7.15 11.57
C GLY A 185 -1.10 8.56 11.10
N ARG A 186 -2.11 9.42 11.11
CA ARG A 186 -1.97 10.88 11.10
C ARG A 186 -2.81 11.45 12.24
N GLU A 187 -2.31 12.50 12.86
CA GLU A 187 -3.08 13.27 13.82
C GLU A 187 -4.12 14.12 13.07
N THR A 188 -5.27 14.29 13.69
CA THR A 188 -6.36 15.16 13.25
C THR A 188 -6.29 16.47 14.03
N GLU A 189 -7.04 17.48 13.58
CA GLU A 189 -7.13 18.77 14.29
C GLU A 189 -7.69 18.62 15.72
N GLN A 190 -8.41 17.53 15.99
CA GLN A 190 -9.00 17.22 17.29
C GLN A 190 -8.05 16.44 18.22
N GLY A 191 -6.80 16.20 17.79
CA GLY A 191 -5.80 15.43 18.54
C GLY A 191 -5.98 13.90 18.47
N GLU A 192 -7.01 13.41 17.77
CA GLU A 192 -7.18 11.99 17.50
C GLU A 192 -6.22 11.53 16.39
N VAL A 193 -5.90 10.24 16.37
CA VAL A 193 -5.13 9.59 15.31
C VAL A 193 -6.05 8.77 14.41
N VAL A 194 -5.98 8.98 13.11
CA VAL A 194 -6.67 8.17 12.10
C VAL A 194 -5.66 7.53 11.15
N LEU A 195 -6.02 6.38 10.57
CA LEU A 195 -5.15 5.72 9.59
C LEU A 195 -4.99 6.58 8.32
N ARG A 196 -3.79 6.53 7.75
CA ARG A 196 -3.41 7.07 6.43
C ARG A 196 -3.91 6.13 5.33
N GLY A 197 -5.22 5.96 5.30
CA GLY A 197 -5.94 5.33 4.21
C GLY A 197 -7.13 6.19 3.84
N ASP A 198 -7.49 6.17 2.57
CA ASP A 198 -8.78 6.66 2.14
C ASP A 198 -9.87 5.66 2.52
N PRO A 199 -10.90 6.06 3.29
CA PRO A 199 -12.03 5.18 3.57
C PRO A 199 -12.72 4.64 2.29
N ALA A 200 -12.63 5.33 1.15
CA ALA A 200 -13.20 4.88 -0.12
C ALA A 200 -12.63 3.52 -0.61
N HIS A 201 -11.48 3.09 -0.09
CA HIS A 201 -10.96 1.72 -0.31
C HIS A 201 -11.83 0.61 0.30
N LYS A 202 -12.79 0.96 1.16
CA LYS A 202 -13.78 0.04 1.74
C LYS A 202 -15.08 0.00 0.95
N ILE A 203 -15.29 0.93 0.02
CA ILE A 203 -16.46 0.95 -0.84
C ILE A 203 -16.32 -0.18 -1.85
N VAL A 204 -17.38 -0.97 -2.01
CA VAL A 204 -17.41 -2.07 -2.97
C VAL A 204 -17.34 -1.50 -4.38
N ASN A 205 -16.44 -2.03 -5.21
CA ASN A 205 -16.48 -1.69 -6.63
C ASN A 205 -17.76 -2.27 -7.26
N PRO A 206 -18.48 -1.52 -8.11
CA PRO A 206 -19.63 -2.04 -8.82
C PRO A 206 -19.32 -3.34 -9.58
#